data_AF-A0A093S074-F1
#
_entry.id   AF-A0A093S074-F1
#
_cell.length_a   1.000
_cell.length_b   1.000
_cell.length_c   1.000
_cell.angle_alpha   90.00
_cell.angle_beta   90.00
_cell.angle_gamma   90.00
#
_symmetry.space_group_name_H-M   'P 1'
#
loop_
_entity.id
_entity.type
_entity.pdbx_description
1 polymer ?
#
loop_
_entity_poly.entity_id
_entity_poly.type
_entity_poly.pdbx_seq_one_letter_code
_entity_poly.pdbx_strand_id
1 'polypeptide(L)' 'MAIQLISQVRELWGVELSIEVLFEDPTIRGIAAQIDTAQARQPSVEATAEAEDPEMAELLRLTEGLSLEELNAKLSG' A
#
# COMPACT_ATOMS: atom_id res chain seq x y z
N MET A 1 -13.54 -11.68 -14.47
CA MET A 1 -12.38 -12.45 -13.95
C MET A 1 -11.08 -11.63 -13.87
N ALA A 2 -10.87 -10.57 -14.67
CA ALA A 2 -9.61 -9.78 -14.65
C ALA A 2 -9.27 -9.11 -13.30
N ILE A 3 -10.26 -8.53 -12.62
CA ILE A 3 -10.04 -7.79 -11.35
C ILE A 3 -9.45 -8.70 -10.26
N GLN A 4 -9.93 -9.94 -10.15
CA GLN A 4 -9.45 -10.87 -9.13
C GLN A 4 -8.01 -11.32 -9.39
N LEU A 5 -7.60 -11.42 -10.65
CA LEU A 5 -6.21 -11.71 -11.00
C LEU A 5 -5.30 -10.53 -10.63
N ILE A 6 -5.71 -9.30 -10.94
CA ILE A 6 -4.95 -8.09 -10.60
C ILE A 6 -4.75 -7.98 -9.08
N SER A 7 -5.81 -8.22 -8.29
CA SER A 7 -5.70 -8.24 -6.83
C SER A 7 -4.72 -9.29 -6.33
N GLN A 8 -4.81 -10.53 -6.81
CA GLN A 8 -3.89 -11.60 -6.42
C GLN A 8 -2.44 -11.29 -6.80
N VAL A 9 -2.24 -10.67 -7.96
CA VAL A 9 -0.89 -10.30 -8.40
C VAL A 9 -0.27 -9.26 -7.48
N ARG A 10 -1.06 -8.26 -7.08
CA ARG A 10 -0.62 -7.26 -6.10
C ARG A 10 -0.33 -7.87 -4.74
N GLU A 11 -1.15 -8.81 -4.28
CA GLU A 11 -0.97 -9.47 -2.98
C GLU A 11 0.26 -10.39 -2.93
N LEU A 12 0.53 -11.13 -3.99
CA LEU A 12 1.60 -12.13 -4.01
C LEU A 12 2.97 -11.57 -4.41
N TRP A 13 3.01 -10.59 -5.33
CA TRP A 13 4.26 -10.07 -5.88
C TRP A 13 4.47 -8.57 -5.61
N GLY A 14 3.51 -7.89 -4.99
CA GLY A 14 3.63 -6.45 -4.69
C GLY A 14 3.68 -5.54 -5.92
N VAL A 15 3.39 -6.07 -7.12
CA VAL A 15 3.36 -5.31 -8.37
C VAL A 15 1.92 -5.01 -8.80
N GLU A 16 1.72 -3.84 -9.39
CA GLU A 16 0.45 -3.48 -10.01
C GLU A 16 0.53 -3.69 -11.52
N LEU A 17 -0.38 -4.52 -12.06
CA LEU A 17 -0.51 -4.74 -13.50
C LEU A 17 -1.62 -3.84 -14.08
N SER A 18 -1.30 -3.12 -15.15
CA SER A 18 -2.30 -2.36 -15.91
C SER A 18 -3.27 -3.30 -16.62
N ILE A 19 -4.56 -2.92 -16.63
CA ILE A 19 -5.60 -3.72 -17.28
C ILE A 19 -5.37 -3.87 -18.80
N GLU A 20 -4.77 -2.88 -19.45
CA GLU A 20 -4.47 -2.88 -20.88
C GLU A 20 -3.49 -4.02 -21.25
N VAL A 21 -2.44 -4.19 -20.45
CA VAL A 21 -1.44 -5.25 -20.62
C VAL A 21 -2.05 -6.64 -20.50
N LEU A 22 -3.03 -6.81 -19.61
CA LEU A 22 -3.71 -8.09 -19.42
C LEU A 22 -4.52 -8.50 -20.67
N PHE A 23 -4.98 -7.54 -21.46
CA PHE A 23 -5.73 -7.80 -22.70
C PHE A 23 -4.83 -7.90 -23.93
N GLU A 24 -3.63 -7.33 -23.90
CA GLU A 24 -2.66 -7.40 -25.00
C GLU A 24 -2.09 -8.81 -25.19
N ASP A 25 -1.68 -9.47 -24.10
CA ASP A 25 -1.22 -10.86 -24.10
C ASP A 25 -1.85 -11.62 -22.91
N PRO A 26 -3.10 -12.10 -23.04
CA PRO A 26 -3.85 -12.77 -21.97
C PRO A 26 -3.38 -14.22 -21.74
N THR A 27 -2.11 -14.51 -22.02
CA THR A 27 -1.50 -15.81 -21.78
C THR A 27 -0.76 -15.81 -20.44
N ILE A 28 -0.68 -16.98 -19.79
CA ILE A 28 0.12 -17.13 -18.57
C ILE A 28 1.58 -16.70 -18.78
N ARG A 29 2.13 -16.96 -19.96
CA ARG A 29 3.50 -16.57 -20.33
C ARG A 29 3.64 -15.05 -20.44
N GLY A 30 2.72 -14.38 -21.13
CA GLY A 30 2.73 -12.93 -21.28
C GLY A 30 2.59 -12.22 -19.95
N ILE A 31 1.62 -12.67 -19.14
CA ILE A 31 1.38 -12.12 -17.80
C ILE A 31 2.61 -12.30 -16.91
N ALA A 32 3.25 -13.48 -16.92
CA ALA A 32 4.46 -13.74 -16.13
C ALA A 32 5.61 -12.80 -16.53
N ALA A 33 5.86 -12.62 -17.83
CA ALA A 33 6.90 -11.71 -18.31
C ALA A 33 6.67 -10.24 -17.86
N GLN A 34 5.41 -9.82 -17.78
CA GLN A 34 5.05 -8.48 -17.33
C GLN A 34 5.22 -8.31 -15.81
N ILE A 35 4.93 -9.35 -15.02
CA ILE A 35 5.22 -9.37 -13.58
C ILE A 35 6.73 -9.27 -13.33
N ASP A 36 7.55 -10.04 -14.05
CA ASP A 36 9.01 -10.00 -13.93
C ASP A 36 9.57 -8.62 -14.26
N THR A 37 9.05 -8.00 -15.33
CA THR A 37 9.43 -6.64 -15.73
C THR A 37 9.03 -5.60 -14.69
N ALA A 38 7.85 -5.73 -14.08
CA ALA A 38 7.38 -4.81 -13.04
C ALA A 38 8.22 -4.92 -11.76
N GLN A 39 8.54 -6.14 -11.31
CA GLN A 39 9.41 -6.37 -10.15
C GLN A 39 10.80 -5.78 -10.37
N ALA A 40 11.37 -5.93 -11.57
CA ALA A 40 12.67 -5.35 -11.91
C ALA A 40 12.69 -3.81 -11.89
N ARG A 41 11.52 -3.16 -12.01
CA ARG A 41 11.36 -1.71 -11.97
C ARG A 41 10.97 -1.18 -10.59
N GLN A 42 10.59 -2.03 -9.64
CA GLN A 42 10.26 -1.55 -8.31
C GLN A 42 11.53 -1.01 -7.65
N PRO A 43 11.54 0.28 -7.23
CA PRO A 43 12.59 0.74 -6.36
C PRO A 43 12.52 -0.10 -5.08
N SER A 44 13.63 -0.75 -4.69
CA SER A 44 13.72 -1.41 -3.40
C SER A 44 13.30 -0.42 -2.32
N VAL A 45 12.18 -0.72 -1.65
CA VAL A 45 11.64 0.11 -0.55
C VAL A 45 12.55 0.05 0.69
N GLU A 46 13.70 -0.63 0.61
CA GLU A 46 14.70 -0.72 1.68
C GLU A 46 15.52 0.58 1.90
N ALA A 47 15.22 1.70 1.23
CA ALA A 47 15.96 2.96 1.41
C ALA A 47 15.11 4.14 1.93
N THR A 48 13.98 3.89 2.60
CA THR A 48 13.24 4.92 3.36
C THR A 48 12.63 4.34 4.64
N ALA A 49 13.48 3.77 5.49
CA ALA A 49 13.18 3.56 6.90
C ALA A 49 14.34 4.12 7.75
N GLU A 50 14.87 5.27 7.35
CA GLU A 50 15.90 6.00 8.09
C GLU A 50 15.58 7.51 8.05
N ALA A 51 14.39 7.84 8.56
CA ALA A 51 14.12 9.15 9.13
C ALA A 51 12.87 8.94 10.01
N GLU A 52 13.09 8.56 11.26
CA GLU A 52 12.11 8.82 12.31
C GLU A 52 11.97 10.35 12.38
N ASP A 53 11.09 10.88 11.53
CA ASP A 53 10.79 12.30 11.49
C ASP A 53 10.04 12.64 12.79
N PRO A 54 10.65 13.42 13.71
CA PRO A 54 10.06 13.70 15.01
C PRO A 54 8.75 14.48 14.87
N GLU A 55 8.54 15.18 13.75
CA GLU A 55 7.31 15.88 13.42
C GLU A 55 6.16 14.90 13.16
N MET A 56 6.42 13.78 12.47
CA MET A 56 5.41 12.72 12.24
C MET A 56 4.96 12.03 13.54
N ALA A 57 5.90 11.80 14.46
CA ALA A 57 5.60 11.26 15.79
C ALA A 57 4.79 12.26 16.64
N GLU A 58 5.04 13.56 16.50
CA GLU A 58 4.26 14.60 17.15
C GLU A 58 2.83 14.67 16.57
N LEU A 59 2.68 14.54 15.25
CA LEU A 59 1.38 14.48 14.58
C LEU A 59 0.55 13.26 15.02
N LEU A 60 1.16 12.09 15.17
CA LEU A 60 0.48 10.90 15.73
C LEU A 60 -0.01 11.14 17.15
N ARG A 61 0.81 11.76 18.01
CA ARG A 61 0.42 12.13 19.39
C ARG A 61 -0.71 13.16 19.43
N LEU A 62 -0.74 14.12 18.49
CA LEU A 62 -1.84 15.08 18.32
C LEU A 62 -3.14 14.39 17.91
N THR A 63 -3.06 13.31 17.11
CA THR A 63 -4.24 12.52 16.72
C THR A 63 -4.71 11.55 17.81
N GLU A 64 -3.81 11.09 18.68
CA GLU A 64 -4.13 10.16 19.79
C GLU A 64 -4.56 10.90 21.08
N GLY A 65 -4.70 12.21 21.04
CA GLY A 65 -4.76 13.09 22.22
C GLY A 65 -6.13 13.56 22.71
N LEU A 66 -7.22 12.83 22.46
CA LEU A 66 -8.43 12.90 23.31
C LEU A 66 -9.11 11.53 23.29
N SER A 67 -8.82 10.69 24.29
CA SER A 67 -9.65 9.50 24.51
C SER A 67 -11.09 9.97 24.73
N LEU A 68 -12.08 9.31 24.11
CA LEU A 68 -13.52 9.63 24.24
C LEU A 68 -13.97 9.76 25.70
N GLU A 69 -13.24 9.14 26.62
CA GLU A 69 -13.43 9.22 28.07
C GLU A 69 -13.22 10.62 28.65
N GLU A 70 -12.21 11.38 28.20
CA GLU A 70 -11.97 12.75 28.69
C GLU A 70 -13.00 13.75 28.16
N LEU A 71 -13.46 13.54 26.92
CA LEU A 71 -14.54 14.35 26.32
C LEU A 71 -15.87 14.11 27.05
N ASN A 72 -16.19 12.85 27.35
CA ASN A 72 -17.41 12.50 28.08
C ASN A 72 -17.36 12.97 29.54
N ALA A 73 -16.18 12.93 30.18
CA ALA A 73 -15.98 13.46 31.53
C ALA A 73 -16.20 14.98 31.61
N LYS A 74 -15.89 15.73 30.55
CA LYS A 74 -16.11 17.19 30.48
C LYS A 74 -17.55 17.61 30.16
N LEU A 75 -18.36 16.71 29.58
CA LEU A 75 -19.77 16.99 29.22
C LEU A 75 -20.78 16.60 30.31
N SER A 76 -20.38 15.78 31.29
CA SER A 76 -21.24 15.36 32.40
C SER A 76 -21.16 16.25 33.65
N GLY A 77 -20.48 17.40 33.56
CA GLY A 77 -20.32 18.39 34.63
C GLY A 77 -21.14 19.66 34.41
#